data_AF-A0A3M7NE79-F1
#
_entry.id   AF-A0A3M7NE79-F1
#
_cell.length_a   1.000
_cell.length_b   1.000
_cell.length_c   1.000
_cell.angle_alpha   90.00
_cell.angle_beta   90.00
_cell.angle_gamma   90.00
#
_symmetry.space_group_name_H-M   'P 1'
#
loop_
_entity.id
_entity.type
_entity.pdbx_description
1 polymer ?
#
loop_
_entity_poly.entity_id
_entity_poly.type
_entity_poly.pdbx_seq_one_letter_code
_entity_poly.pdbx_strand_id
1 'polypeptide(L)'
;MRAPPGVLSAPILLLLSALLPSGTVASPDTSTPAPLKPCTIHSPSTGSFIDLRPLQLTLTGSKTQTASNVSYRSRGYDYGYNFTLNFCGPVVEELEDVEGVARSRWANISAFYHDETGTTYSLGQENHELLFRGRKLLTNYTLGSPSA
;
A
#
# COMPACT_ATOMS: atom_id res chain seq x y z
N MET A 1 36.49 -10.95 93.11
CA MET A 1 37.84 -11.32 92.61
C MET A 1 37.70 -11.84 91.18
N ARG A 2 38.61 -11.40 90.29
CA ARG A 2 38.87 -11.84 88.88
C ARG A 2 37.87 -11.49 87.76
N ALA A 3 38.29 -10.53 86.92
CA ALA A 3 38.21 -10.56 85.45
C ALA A 3 39.60 -10.95 84.88
N PRO A 4 39.93 -11.00 83.56
CA PRO A 4 39.21 -10.89 82.26
C PRO A 4 39.70 -12.04 81.29
N PRO A 5 39.99 -11.93 79.96
CA PRO A 5 39.55 -11.07 78.83
C PRO A 5 39.12 -11.89 77.57
N GLY A 6 38.66 -11.23 76.48
CA GLY A 6 38.51 -11.91 75.19
C GLY A 6 37.82 -11.11 74.10
N VAL A 7 38.57 -10.22 73.45
CA VAL A 7 38.22 -9.43 72.26
C VAL A 7 38.08 -10.35 71.05
N LEU A 8 37.07 -10.17 70.18
CA LEU A 8 37.22 -10.39 68.74
C LEU A 8 36.17 -9.62 67.93
N SER A 9 36.67 -8.54 67.34
CA SER A 9 36.09 -7.78 66.24
C SER A 9 36.06 -8.63 64.97
N ALA A 10 34.94 -8.65 64.25
CA ALA A 10 34.89 -9.07 62.85
C ALA A 10 33.92 -8.15 62.07
N PRO A 11 34.39 -7.42 61.05
CA PRO A 11 33.53 -6.63 60.19
C PRO A 11 32.83 -7.56 59.20
N ILE A 12 31.49 -7.55 59.20
CA ILE A 12 30.71 -8.25 58.18
C ILE A 12 30.83 -7.46 56.88
N LEU A 13 31.57 -8.06 55.96
CA LEU A 13 31.89 -7.59 54.61
C LEU A 13 30.60 -7.33 53.82
N LEU A 14 30.43 -6.09 53.33
CA LEU A 14 29.39 -5.71 52.35
C LEU A 14 29.59 -6.52 51.05
N LEU A 15 28.67 -7.45 50.73
CA LEU A 15 28.54 -7.98 49.37
C LEU A 15 27.60 -7.07 48.57
N LEU A 16 28.19 -6.19 47.76
CA LEU A 16 27.50 -5.41 46.74
C LEU A 16 27.43 -6.24 45.45
N SER A 17 26.41 -7.09 45.32
CA SER A 17 26.15 -7.86 44.10
C SER A 17 25.66 -6.91 43.00
N ALA A 18 26.53 -6.63 42.04
CA ALA A 18 26.18 -5.91 40.82
C ALA A 18 25.17 -6.74 40.00
N LEU A 19 23.91 -6.29 39.93
CA LEU A 19 22.99 -6.75 38.89
C LEU A 19 23.41 -6.11 37.56
N LEU A 20 24.11 -6.86 36.72
CA LEU A 20 24.26 -6.50 35.31
C LEU A 20 22.92 -6.77 34.61
N PRO A 21 22.28 -5.77 33.97
CA PRO A 21 21.19 -6.06 33.05
C PRO A 21 21.77 -6.78 31.82
N SER A 22 21.38 -8.04 31.63
CA SER A 22 21.59 -8.75 30.37
C SER A 22 20.78 -8.06 29.28
N GLY A 23 21.41 -7.10 28.60
CA GLY A 23 20.87 -6.53 27.37
C GLY A 23 20.83 -7.61 26.30
N THR A 24 19.65 -8.11 25.96
CA THR A 24 19.44 -8.91 24.75
C THR A 24 19.67 -7.99 23.56
N VAL A 25 20.81 -8.13 22.90
CA VAL A 25 21.07 -7.49 21.60
C VAL A 25 20.17 -8.19 20.59
N ALA A 26 19.10 -7.52 20.17
CA ALA A 26 18.33 -7.97 19.01
C ALA A 26 19.23 -7.80 17.78
N SER A 27 19.70 -8.90 17.19
CA SER A 27 20.40 -8.86 15.91
C SER A 27 19.46 -8.26 14.86
N PRO A 28 19.92 -7.29 14.04
CA PRO A 28 19.15 -6.86 12.88
C PRO A 28 19.09 -8.05 11.91
N ASP A 29 17.90 -8.63 11.75
CA ASP A 29 17.63 -9.60 10.69
C ASP A 29 17.94 -8.92 9.35
N THR A 30 19.11 -9.25 8.81
CA THR A 30 19.61 -8.76 7.51
C THR A 30 18.98 -9.60 6.39
N SER A 31 17.68 -9.83 6.48
CA SER A 31 16.90 -10.41 5.39
C SER A 31 16.13 -9.27 4.73
N THR A 32 16.58 -8.85 3.55
CA THR A 32 15.77 -7.97 2.69
C THR A 32 14.39 -8.61 2.53
N PRO A 33 13.31 -7.94 2.95
CA PRO A 33 11.97 -8.48 2.77
C PRO A 33 11.73 -8.80 1.30
N ALA A 34 11.10 -9.94 1.02
CA ALA A 34 10.75 -10.29 -0.35
C ALA A 34 9.97 -9.14 -1.01
N PRO A 35 10.19 -8.87 -2.32
CA PRO A 35 9.44 -7.83 -3.02
C PRO A 35 7.94 -8.05 -2.87
N LEU A 36 7.21 -6.97 -2.60
CA LEU A 36 5.75 -7.04 -2.52
C LEU A 36 5.17 -7.42 -3.88
N LYS A 37 4.04 -8.14 -3.83
CA LYS A 37 3.29 -8.44 -5.04
C LYS A 37 2.70 -7.13 -5.59
N PRO A 38 2.55 -6.99 -6.92
CA PRO A 38 1.88 -5.83 -7.50
C PRO A 38 0.49 -5.62 -6.88
N CYS A 39 0.07 -4.36 -6.73
CA CYS A 39 -1.22 -3.99 -6.14
C CYS A 39 -1.36 -4.38 -4.65
N THR A 40 -0.24 -4.47 -3.93
CA THR A 40 -0.22 -4.70 -2.47
C THR A 40 0.74 -3.73 -1.78
N ILE A 41 0.47 -3.40 -0.51
CA ILE A 41 1.30 -2.46 0.26
C ILE A 41 1.16 -2.72 1.78
N HIS A 42 2.20 -2.38 2.55
CA HIS A 42 2.10 -2.26 4.00
C HIS A 42 1.88 -0.81 4.41
N SER A 43 0.95 -0.56 5.34
CA SER A 43 0.77 0.75 5.95
C SER A 43 2.03 1.16 6.72
N PRO A 44 2.65 2.32 6.43
CA PRO A 44 3.81 2.79 7.18
C PRO A 44 3.50 3.09 8.65
N SER A 45 2.25 3.44 8.97
CA SER A 45 1.85 3.82 10.34
C SER A 45 1.42 2.64 11.20
N THR A 46 0.84 1.58 10.63
CA THR A 46 0.29 0.46 11.39
C THR A 46 0.96 -0.89 11.08
N GLY A 47 1.77 -0.97 10.03
CA GLY A 47 2.34 -2.22 9.52
C GLY A 47 1.34 -3.14 8.82
N SER A 48 0.04 -2.78 8.79
CA SER A 48 -1.03 -3.60 8.21
C SER A 48 -0.78 -3.86 6.73
N PHE A 49 -0.92 -5.12 6.31
CA PHE A 49 -0.87 -5.51 4.91
C PHE A 49 -2.20 -5.24 4.22
N ILE A 50 -2.15 -4.64 3.04
CA ILE A 50 -3.32 -4.29 2.23
C ILE A 50 -3.14 -4.89 0.84
N ASP A 51 -4.15 -5.63 0.40
CA ASP A 51 -4.20 -6.29 -0.90
C ASP A 51 -5.41 -5.79 -1.68
N LEU A 52 -5.16 -5.04 -2.77
CA LEU A 52 -6.23 -4.52 -3.62
C LEU A 52 -6.50 -5.41 -4.86
N ARG A 53 -5.77 -6.52 -5.04
CA ARG A 53 -5.96 -7.43 -6.19
C ARG A 53 -7.40 -7.97 -6.32
N PRO A 54 -8.15 -8.23 -5.23
CA PRO A 54 -9.57 -8.60 -5.32
C PRO A 54 -10.49 -7.55 -5.94
N LEU A 55 -10.06 -6.28 -5.95
CA LEU A 55 -10.80 -5.19 -6.57
C LEU A 55 -10.49 -5.06 -8.07
N GLN A 56 -9.48 -5.74 -8.59
CA GLN A 56 -9.23 -5.72 -10.03
C GLN A 56 -10.30 -6.54 -10.74
N LEU A 57 -11.03 -5.88 -11.62
CA LEU A 57 -12.02 -6.51 -12.50
C LEU A 57 -11.32 -7.03 -13.76
N THR A 58 -11.68 -8.23 -14.20
CA THR A 58 -11.25 -8.80 -15.48
C THR A 58 -12.43 -9.49 -16.16
N LEU A 59 -12.36 -9.71 -17.47
CA LEU A 59 -13.46 -10.34 -18.19
C LEU A 59 -13.73 -11.79 -17.74
N THR A 60 -12.66 -12.53 -17.41
CA THR A 60 -12.72 -13.95 -17.07
C THR A 60 -12.63 -14.23 -15.56
N GLY A 61 -12.19 -13.25 -14.78
CA GLY A 61 -11.83 -13.44 -13.37
C GLY A 61 -10.60 -14.32 -13.17
N SER A 62 -10.23 -14.50 -11.91
CA SER A 62 -9.23 -15.49 -11.50
C SER A 62 -9.52 -15.95 -10.07
N LYS A 63 -8.63 -16.76 -9.47
CA LYS A 63 -8.77 -17.14 -8.04
C LYS A 63 -8.86 -15.93 -7.11
N THR A 64 -8.28 -14.80 -7.51
CA THR A 64 -8.19 -13.60 -6.67
C THR A 64 -8.82 -12.37 -7.31
N GLN A 65 -9.32 -12.42 -8.54
CA GLN A 65 -9.91 -11.28 -9.25
C GLN A 65 -11.35 -11.56 -9.62
N THR A 66 -12.17 -10.51 -9.60
CA THR A 66 -13.59 -10.62 -9.88
C THR A 66 -13.82 -10.57 -11.39
N ALA A 67 -14.59 -11.54 -11.92
CA ALA A 67 -15.06 -11.50 -13.30
C ALA A 67 -16.15 -10.42 -13.45
N SER A 68 -15.99 -9.52 -14.42
CA SER A 68 -17.00 -8.52 -14.76
C SER A 68 -16.85 -8.09 -16.22
N ASN A 69 -17.99 -7.81 -16.85
CA ASN A 69 -18.05 -7.18 -18.17
C ASN A 69 -18.22 -5.65 -18.11
N VAL A 70 -18.30 -5.08 -16.90
CA VAL A 70 -18.42 -3.63 -16.68
C VAL A 70 -17.45 -3.19 -15.58
N SER A 71 -16.73 -2.11 -15.81
CA SER A 71 -15.82 -1.51 -14.84
C SER A 71 -16.58 -0.73 -13.75
N TYR A 72 -15.88 -0.28 -12.71
CA TYR A 72 -16.50 0.53 -11.67
C TYR A 72 -16.95 1.87 -12.24
N ARG A 73 -18.15 2.31 -11.82
CA ARG A 73 -18.73 3.58 -12.26
C ARG A 73 -18.91 4.54 -11.09
N SER A 74 -18.41 5.76 -11.26
CA SER A 74 -18.56 6.86 -10.30
C SER A 74 -19.35 8.00 -10.94
N ARG A 75 -20.25 8.61 -10.17
CA ARG A 75 -21.04 9.76 -10.64
C ARG A 75 -20.24 11.05 -10.47
N GLY A 76 -20.04 11.80 -11.54
CA GLY A 76 -19.41 13.12 -11.53
C GLY A 76 -20.43 14.24 -11.51
N TYR A 77 -21.19 14.38 -10.41
CA TYR A 77 -22.26 15.38 -10.30
C TYR A 77 -21.80 16.79 -10.67
N ASP A 78 -20.60 17.19 -10.23
CA ASP A 78 -20.04 18.53 -10.49
C ASP A 78 -19.46 18.68 -11.90
N TYR A 79 -19.26 17.57 -12.62
CA TYR A 79 -18.66 17.54 -13.96
C TYR A 79 -19.71 17.38 -15.07
N GLY A 80 -20.94 16.97 -14.75
CA GLY A 80 -21.98 16.69 -15.74
C GLY A 80 -21.83 15.34 -16.46
N TYR A 81 -20.77 14.58 -16.17
CA TYR A 81 -20.51 13.26 -16.74
C TYR A 81 -20.11 12.22 -15.69
N ASN A 82 -20.16 10.95 -16.08
CA ASN A 82 -19.78 9.83 -15.23
C ASN A 82 -18.36 9.35 -15.56
N PHE A 83 -17.72 8.79 -14.55
CA PHE A 83 -16.38 8.24 -14.66
C PHE A 83 -16.43 6.72 -14.59
N THR A 84 -15.60 6.08 -15.41
CA THR A 84 -15.42 4.64 -15.41
C THR A 84 -13.97 4.34 -15.06
N LEU A 85 -13.72 3.40 -14.16
CA LEU A 85 -12.37 3.00 -13.78
C LEU A 85 -12.28 1.54 -13.33
N ASN A 86 -11.06 1.02 -13.33
CA ASN A 86 -10.70 -0.23 -12.67
C ASN A 86 -9.61 0.02 -11.62
N PHE A 87 -9.29 -0.98 -10.80
CA PHE A 87 -8.16 -0.94 -9.87
C PHE A 87 -7.04 -1.83 -10.36
N CYS A 88 -5.81 -1.32 -10.37
CA CYS A 88 -4.61 -2.10 -10.68
C CYS A 88 -4.69 -2.92 -11.97
N GLY A 89 -5.34 -2.37 -12.99
CA GLY A 89 -5.61 -3.03 -14.26
C GLY A 89 -6.29 -2.06 -15.23
N PRO A 90 -6.37 -2.38 -16.53
CA PRO A 90 -7.14 -1.59 -17.47
C PRO A 90 -8.63 -1.73 -17.20
N VAL A 91 -9.44 -0.82 -17.71
CA VAL A 91 -10.89 -1.01 -17.77
C VAL A 91 -11.24 -2.26 -18.60
N VAL A 92 -12.35 -2.92 -18.28
CA VAL A 92 -12.77 -4.13 -19.01
C VAL A 92 -13.45 -3.83 -20.33
N GLU A 93 -13.86 -2.58 -20.55
CA GLU A 93 -14.41 -2.06 -21.79
C GLU A 93 -13.33 -1.94 -22.86
N GLU A 94 -13.68 -2.28 -24.10
CA GLU A 94 -12.86 -1.96 -25.26
C GLU A 94 -13.03 -0.48 -25.60
N LEU A 95 -11.92 0.27 -25.62
CA LEU A 95 -11.91 1.69 -25.91
C LEU A 95 -11.39 1.94 -27.31
N GLU A 96 -12.08 2.83 -28.02
CA GLU A 96 -11.73 3.32 -29.34
C GLU A 96 -11.74 4.86 -29.36
N ASP A 97 -11.01 5.44 -30.30
CA ASP A 97 -10.93 6.88 -30.58
C ASP A 97 -10.75 7.75 -29.33
N VAL A 98 -9.80 7.36 -28.47
CA VAL A 98 -9.49 8.10 -27.24
C VAL A 98 -8.66 9.34 -27.54
N GLU A 99 -9.19 10.50 -27.16
CA GLU A 99 -8.62 11.81 -27.48
C GLU A 99 -7.20 11.97 -26.91
N GLY A 100 -6.26 12.37 -27.77
CA GLY A 100 -4.87 12.64 -27.38
C GLY A 100 -4.07 11.45 -26.83
N VAL A 101 -4.57 10.22 -26.91
CA VAL A 101 -3.86 9.00 -26.50
C VAL A 101 -3.59 8.13 -27.72
N ALA A 102 -2.34 7.70 -27.89
CA ALA A 102 -1.96 6.81 -28.99
C ALA A 102 -2.65 5.44 -28.86
N ARG A 103 -3.14 4.89 -29.97
CA ARG A 103 -3.87 3.60 -30.04
C ARG A 103 -3.17 2.45 -29.32
N SER A 104 -1.84 2.39 -29.37
CA SER A 104 -1.04 1.36 -28.69
C SER A 104 -1.15 1.39 -27.16
N ARG A 105 -1.69 2.47 -26.58
CA ARG A 105 -1.87 2.65 -25.13
C ARG A 105 -3.31 2.49 -24.67
N TRP A 106 -4.27 2.29 -25.57
CA TRP A 106 -5.69 2.22 -25.19
C TRP A 106 -6.00 1.00 -24.32
N ALA A 107 -5.38 -0.13 -24.62
CA ALA A 107 -5.55 -1.38 -23.87
C ALA A 107 -5.10 -1.28 -22.40
N ASN A 108 -4.34 -0.25 -22.04
CA ASN A 108 -3.81 -0.03 -20.70
C ASN A 108 -4.53 1.12 -19.97
N ILE A 109 -5.57 1.72 -20.55
CA ILE A 109 -6.34 2.79 -19.89
C ILE A 109 -7.08 2.19 -18.69
N SER A 110 -6.89 2.78 -17.51
CA SER A 110 -7.48 2.31 -16.26
C SER A 110 -8.64 3.17 -15.78
N ALA A 111 -8.76 4.38 -16.31
CA ALA A 111 -9.88 5.26 -16.04
C ALA A 111 -10.17 6.18 -17.23
N PHE A 112 -11.45 6.46 -17.50
CA PHE A 112 -11.90 7.33 -18.57
C PHE A 112 -13.24 8.00 -18.24
N TYR A 113 -13.61 8.98 -19.05
CA TYR A 113 -14.96 9.54 -19.11
C TYR A 113 -15.33 9.87 -20.56
N HIS A 114 -16.62 10.09 -20.79
CA HIS A 114 -17.12 10.69 -22.01
C HIS A 114 -17.63 12.09 -21.69
N ASP A 115 -17.29 13.07 -22.52
CA ASP A 115 -17.88 14.40 -22.41
C ASP A 115 -19.33 14.44 -22.94
N GLU A 116 -19.95 15.61 -22.89
CA GLU A 116 -21.33 15.81 -23.36
C GLU A 116 -21.51 15.57 -24.87
N THR A 117 -20.43 15.65 -25.64
CA THR A 117 -20.43 15.39 -27.10
C THR A 117 -20.21 13.91 -27.43
N GLY A 118 -19.88 13.09 -26.42
CA GLY A 118 -19.57 11.68 -26.57
C GLY A 118 -18.08 11.38 -26.77
N THR A 119 -17.21 12.40 -26.74
CA THR A 119 -15.77 12.22 -26.92
C THR A 119 -15.17 11.50 -25.71
N THR A 120 -14.36 10.47 -25.96
CA THR A 120 -13.70 9.66 -24.91
C THR A 120 -12.38 10.29 -24.49
N TYR A 121 -12.23 10.55 -23.19
CA TYR A 121 -10.99 11.03 -22.60
C TYR A 121 -10.46 10.04 -21.57
N SER A 122 -9.16 9.75 -21.64
CA SER A 122 -8.47 8.94 -20.64
C SER A 122 -8.06 9.81 -19.44
N LEU A 123 -8.34 9.33 -18.24
CA LEU A 123 -7.79 9.89 -17.00
C LEU A 123 -6.41 9.30 -16.64
N GLY A 124 -6.02 8.20 -17.29
CA GLY A 124 -4.69 7.63 -17.17
C GLY A 124 -4.60 6.14 -17.43
N GLN A 125 -3.34 5.70 -17.50
CA GLN A 125 -2.94 4.32 -17.68
C GLN A 125 -3.00 3.54 -16.36
N GLU A 126 -3.04 2.21 -16.47
CA GLU A 126 -3.00 1.31 -15.32
C GLU A 126 -1.74 1.51 -14.47
N ASN A 127 -1.91 1.27 -13.18
CA ASN A 127 -0.84 1.36 -12.22
C ASN A 127 -1.07 0.36 -11.08
N HIS A 128 -0.07 -0.45 -10.80
CA HIS A 128 -0.09 -1.44 -9.71
C HIS A 128 0.71 -0.99 -8.48
N GLU A 129 1.32 0.19 -8.53
CA GLU A 129 2.04 0.79 -7.41
C GLU A 129 1.07 1.61 -6.55
N LEU A 130 0.93 1.18 -5.31
CA LEU A 130 0.13 1.87 -4.31
C LEU A 130 1.03 2.77 -3.48
N LEU A 131 0.47 3.86 -2.97
CA LEU A 131 1.21 4.79 -2.13
C LEU A 131 0.36 5.32 -0.99
N PHE A 132 1.02 5.68 0.10
CA PHE A 132 0.38 6.35 1.23
C PHE A 132 0.68 7.85 1.19
N ARG A 133 -0.36 8.65 1.40
CA ARG A 133 -0.23 10.07 1.74
C ARG A 133 -0.93 10.33 3.07
N GLY A 134 -0.13 10.39 4.14
CA GLY A 134 -0.66 10.38 5.49
C GLY A 134 -1.43 9.08 5.77
N ARG A 135 -2.69 9.19 6.20
CA ARG A 135 -3.56 8.03 6.49
C ARG A 135 -4.39 7.54 5.30
N LYS A 136 -4.17 8.08 4.11
CA LYS A 136 -4.91 7.71 2.90
C LYS A 136 -4.05 6.81 2.01
N LEU A 137 -4.67 5.74 1.54
CA LEU A 137 -4.14 4.91 0.46
C LEU A 137 -4.52 5.52 -0.88
N LEU A 138 -3.57 5.65 -1.78
CA LEU A 138 -3.73 6.27 -3.09
C LEU A 138 -3.29 5.30 -4.19
N THR A 139 -3.99 5.38 -5.31
CA THR A 139 -3.61 4.82 -6.60
C THR A 139 -3.58 5.97 -7.60
N ASN A 140 -2.49 6.08 -8.36
CA ASN A 140 -2.31 7.16 -9.33
C ASN A 140 -2.47 6.65 -10.75
N TYR A 141 -3.37 7.27 -11.51
CA TYR A 141 -3.46 7.10 -12.97
C TYR A 141 -2.85 8.32 -13.63
N THR A 142 -1.91 8.08 -14.55
CA THR A 142 -1.14 9.14 -15.22
C THR A 142 -1.09 8.89 -16.72
N LEU A 143 -0.54 9.83 -17.49
CA LEU A 143 -0.40 9.71 -18.94
C LEU A 143 -1.75 9.51 -19.66
N GLY A 144 -2.79 10.17 -19.14
CA GLY A 144 -4.11 10.25 -19.79
C GLY A 144 -4.13 11.22 -20.97
N SER A 145 -5.33 11.62 -21.37
CA SER A 145 -5.54 12.64 -22.38
C SER A 145 -4.92 13.98 -21.93
N PRO A 146 -4.44 14.81 -22.87
CA PRO A 146 -3.96 16.16 -22.55
C PRO A 146 -5.05 16.98 -21.84
N SER A 147 -4.69 17.66 -20.75
CA SER A 147 -5.55 18.68 -20.15
C SER A 147 -5.41 19.98 -20.96
N ALA A 148 -6.54 20.58 -21.33
CA ALA A 148 -6.58 21.92 -21.93
C ALA A 148 -6.10 22.99 -20.95
#